data_AF-A0ABC9XG65-F1
#
_entry.id   AF-A0ABC9XG65-F1
#
_cell.length_a   1.000
_cell.length_b   1.000
_cell.length_c   1.000
_cell.angle_alpha   90.00
_cell.angle_beta   90.00
_cell.angle_gamma   90.00
#
_symmetry.space_group_name_H-M   'P 1'
#
loop_
_entity.id
_entity.type
_entity.pdbx_description
1 polymer ?
#
loop_
_entity_poly.entity_id
_entity_poly.type
_entity_poly.pdbx_seq_one_letter_code
_entity_poly.pdbx_strand_id
1 'polypeptide(L)'
;MTGKSQQGFTKGKLCLTNLIAFYDKVTCSVDVGRAVDIVYLDFSKAFHTVPHSLVLENLMRYGLDKCSVRWLTGCTQRVLVNSSFLNWQPVTSGVPQGSILGPTLFNIFISDLDDGIKCTLMKSADGTKLSGQVDTSEGRATLQEDLDRLEEWANKNLMKFNKDKCKVLCLGKHNPGVQHRLGSTWLGSSSVERDLESWWTTSSMSDQCAAAKKASRVLGCINKGITSRDKEVIPLYPVLVRPHLEYGVQFWSPPYKKDVDRLERVQRRATRMVQGLGSLPCEEGLREQGLFSLEKSRLRGDPITVFQHLKGSYKETPFLQGVTWKRRGIMGASDSWGDSDWTQEENFSQ
;
A
#
# COMPACT_ATOMS: atom_id res chain seq x y z
N MET A 1 14.19 15.86 6.98
CA MET A 1 14.98 14.61 7.15
C MET A 1 14.56 13.54 6.16
N THR A 2 13.27 13.26 5.94
CA THR A 2 12.84 12.30 4.91
C THR A 2 12.40 12.98 3.61
N GLY A 3 12.87 12.49 2.45
CA GLY A 3 12.50 12.99 1.13
C GLY A 3 11.01 12.84 0.76
N LYS A 4 10.57 13.49 -0.32
CA LYS A 4 9.16 13.49 -0.76
C LYS A 4 8.66 12.09 -1.14
N SER A 5 9.55 11.26 -1.69
CA SER A 5 9.33 9.86 -2.09
C SER A 5 9.10 8.88 -0.94
N GLN A 6 9.49 9.23 0.30
CA GLN A 6 9.33 8.37 1.47
C GLN A 6 7.92 8.43 2.03
N GLN A 7 7.19 7.31 2.02
CA GLN A 7 5.83 7.23 2.57
C GLN A 7 5.72 6.31 3.79
N GLY A 8 6.62 5.33 3.91
CA GLY A 8 6.65 4.42 5.05
C GLY A 8 7.04 5.13 6.35
N PHE A 9 6.40 4.75 7.46
CA PHE A 9 6.72 5.17 8.83
C PHE A 9 6.90 6.68 9.03
N THR A 10 6.10 7.48 8.32
CA THR A 10 6.16 8.94 8.38
C THR A 10 4.83 9.50 8.87
N LYS A 11 4.87 10.41 9.85
CA LYS A 11 3.66 11.05 10.39
C LYS A 11 2.89 11.77 9.26
N GLY A 12 1.60 11.47 9.15
CA GLY A 12 0.72 12.06 8.12
C GLY A 12 0.88 11.46 6.72
N LYS A 13 1.53 10.30 6.59
CA LYS A 13 1.60 9.51 5.36
C LYS A 13 1.05 8.11 5.64
N LEU A 14 0.07 7.68 4.84
CA LEU A 14 -0.58 6.37 4.97
C LEU A 14 -0.20 5.48 3.78
N CYS A 15 -0.35 4.17 3.94
CA CYS A 15 -0.26 3.23 2.81
C CYS A 15 -1.23 3.61 1.69
N LEU A 16 -2.44 4.05 2.04
CA LEU A 16 -3.46 4.50 1.08
C LEU A 16 -2.98 5.72 0.27
N THR A 17 -2.39 6.72 0.90
CA THR A 17 -1.89 7.91 0.19
C THR A 17 -0.70 7.59 -0.71
N ASN A 18 0.13 6.61 -0.32
CA ASN A 18 1.20 6.08 -1.18
C ASN A 18 0.61 5.47 -2.46
N LEU A 19 -0.35 4.54 -2.31
CA LEU A 19 -1.00 3.86 -3.43
C LEU A 19 -1.64 4.89 -4.37
N ILE A 20 -2.49 5.77 -3.85
CA ILE A 20 -3.19 6.78 -4.66
C ILE A 20 -2.18 7.67 -5.40
N ALA A 21 -1.20 8.26 -4.70
CA ALA A 21 -0.28 9.21 -5.33
C ALA A 21 0.65 8.57 -6.36
N PHE A 22 1.04 7.30 -6.16
CA PHE A 22 1.88 6.59 -7.11
C PHE A 22 1.09 6.19 -8.36
N TYR A 23 -0.06 5.52 -8.16
CA TYR A 23 -0.84 5.02 -9.27
C TYR A 23 -1.55 6.11 -10.05
N ASP A 24 -1.88 7.25 -9.45
CA ASP A 24 -2.43 8.41 -10.18
C ASP A 24 -1.47 8.86 -11.30
N LYS A 25 -0.17 8.96 -11.01
CA LYS A 25 0.85 9.29 -12.02
C LYS A 25 0.96 8.22 -13.12
N VAL A 26 0.91 6.95 -12.72
CA VAL A 26 0.96 5.81 -13.64
C VAL A 26 -0.27 5.81 -14.54
N THR A 27 -1.48 5.92 -13.97
CA THR A 27 -2.73 5.87 -14.71
C THR A 27 -2.89 7.08 -15.61
N CYS A 28 -2.49 8.28 -15.18
CA CYS A 28 -2.45 9.46 -16.04
C CYS A 28 -1.64 9.20 -17.33
N SER A 29 -0.50 8.52 -17.22
CA SER A 29 0.33 8.16 -18.38
C SER A 29 -0.33 7.09 -19.25
N VAL A 30 -0.93 6.06 -18.63
CA VAL A 30 -1.60 4.97 -19.35
C VAL A 30 -2.86 5.46 -20.07
N ASP A 31 -3.62 6.38 -19.47
CA ASP A 31 -4.88 6.90 -20.01
C ASP A 31 -4.67 7.76 -21.28
N VAL A 32 -3.51 8.42 -21.40
CA VAL A 32 -3.09 9.09 -22.64
C VAL A 32 -2.41 8.13 -23.64
N GLY A 33 -2.48 6.82 -23.40
CA GLY A 33 -2.02 5.78 -24.32
C GLY A 33 -0.53 5.43 -24.22
N ARG A 34 0.21 5.91 -23.21
CA ARG A 34 1.62 5.57 -23.02
C ARG A 34 1.78 4.16 -22.43
N ALA A 35 2.90 3.53 -22.76
CA ALA A 35 3.34 2.31 -22.10
C ALA A 35 4.17 2.66 -20.86
N VAL A 36 3.84 2.05 -19.73
CA VAL A 36 4.52 2.29 -18.44
C VAL A 36 4.90 0.95 -17.84
N ASP A 37 6.15 0.83 -17.39
CA ASP A 37 6.59 -0.30 -16.58
C ASP A 37 6.74 0.13 -15.13
N ILE A 38 6.22 -0.70 -14.23
CA ILE A 38 6.46 -0.59 -12.78
C ILE A 38 7.38 -1.72 -12.37
N VAL A 39 8.52 -1.37 -11.78
CA VAL A 39 9.46 -2.32 -11.19
C VAL A 39 9.29 -2.29 -9.68
N TYR A 40 8.86 -3.43 -9.13
CA TYR A 40 8.80 -3.66 -7.69
C TYR A 40 10.15 -4.19 -7.22
N LEU A 41 10.70 -3.55 -6.21
CA LEU A 41 12.02 -3.83 -5.64
C LEU A 41 11.87 -4.19 -4.17
N ASP A 42 12.48 -5.30 -3.76
CA ASP A 42 12.43 -5.83 -2.39
C ASP A 42 13.85 -6.04 -1.88
N PHE A 43 14.19 -5.50 -0.71
CA PHE A 43 15.48 -5.74 -0.09
C PHE A 43 15.49 -7.06 0.68
N SER A 44 16.53 -7.87 0.49
CA SER A 44 16.76 -9.10 1.24
C SER A 44 17.02 -8.78 2.71
N LYS A 45 16.07 -9.12 3.59
CA LYS A 45 16.19 -8.94 5.05
C LYS A 45 16.53 -7.49 5.44
N ALA A 46 15.87 -6.52 4.81
CA ALA A 46 16.21 -5.10 4.87
C ALA A 46 16.55 -4.57 6.28
N PHE A 47 15.70 -4.85 7.27
CA PHE A 47 15.93 -4.39 8.64
C PHE A 47 17.11 -5.07 9.33
N HIS A 48 17.50 -6.29 8.96
CA HIS A 48 18.63 -7.01 9.56
C HIS A 48 19.98 -6.67 8.91
N THR A 49 19.97 -6.16 7.67
CA THR A 49 21.18 -5.93 6.89
C THR A 49 21.75 -4.52 7.06
N VAL A 50 20.98 -3.57 7.59
CA VAL A 50 21.41 -2.17 7.74
C VAL A 50 22.72 -2.06 8.55
N PRO A 51 23.84 -1.62 7.98
CA PRO A 51 25.10 -1.51 8.71
C PRO A 51 25.06 -0.40 9.75
N HIS A 52 25.46 -0.67 11.00
CA HIS A 52 25.45 0.34 12.07
C HIS A 52 26.38 1.51 11.78
N SER A 53 27.53 1.26 11.16
CA SER A 53 28.51 2.29 10.78
C SER A 53 27.91 3.35 9.85
N LEU A 54 27.16 2.94 8.84
CA LEU A 54 26.54 3.85 7.86
C LEU A 54 25.39 4.65 8.48
N VAL A 55 24.56 4.01 9.31
CA VAL A 55 23.49 4.72 10.05
C VAL A 55 24.08 5.77 10.97
N LEU A 56 25.16 5.44 11.69
CA LEU A 56 25.86 6.39 12.56
C LEU A 56 26.43 7.56 11.77
N GLU A 57 27.03 7.32 10.62
CA GLU A 57 27.53 8.37 9.75
C GLU A 57 26.39 9.30 9.28
N ASN A 58 25.26 8.73 8.85
CA ASN A 58 24.08 9.52 8.45
C ASN A 58 23.55 10.35 9.62
N LEU A 59 23.42 9.77 10.82
CA LEU A 59 22.96 10.50 12.01
C LEU A 59 23.90 11.65 12.39
N MET A 60 25.21 11.43 12.31
CA MET A 60 26.20 12.49 12.53
C MET A 60 26.13 13.60 11.47
N ARG A 61 25.90 13.26 10.20
CA ARG A 61 25.64 14.25 9.13
C ARG A 61 24.40 15.10 9.39
N TYR A 62 23.41 14.56 10.09
CA TYR A 62 22.23 15.31 10.54
C TYR A 62 22.45 16.14 11.82
N GLY A 63 23.66 16.16 12.37
CA GLY A 63 24.04 17.00 13.51
C GLY A 63 23.86 16.34 14.88
N LEU A 64 23.62 15.03 14.94
CA LEU A 64 23.57 14.31 16.22
C LEU A 64 24.99 14.06 16.74
N ASP A 65 25.20 14.32 18.03
CA ASP A 65 26.46 14.06 18.69
C ASP A 65 26.69 12.55 18.92
N LYS A 66 27.96 12.16 19.05
CA LYS A 66 28.35 10.76 19.26
C LYS A 66 27.77 10.14 20.53
N CYS A 67 27.52 10.91 21.59
CA CYS A 67 26.97 10.38 22.83
C CYS A 67 25.50 9.99 22.64
N SER A 68 24.73 10.81 21.92
CA SER A 68 23.33 10.55 21.60
C SER A 68 23.09 9.27 20.79
N VAL A 69 24.07 8.86 19.98
CA VAL A 69 23.96 7.66 19.11
C VAL A 69 24.76 6.45 19.63
N ARG A 70 25.42 6.58 20.78
CA ARG A 70 26.28 5.53 21.37
C ARG A 70 25.54 4.22 21.65
N TRP A 71 24.23 4.28 21.88
CA TRP A 71 23.42 3.10 22.14
C TRP A 71 23.27 2.16 20.93
N LEU A 72 23.62 2.62 19.72
CA LEU A 72 23.67 1.78 18.52
C LEU A 72 24.96 0.95 18.43
N THR A 73 25.98 1.25 19.23
CA THR A 73 27.26 0.52 19.23
C THR A 73 27.42 -0.33 20.48
N GLY A 74 28.24 -1.39 20.40
CA GLY A 74 28.54 -2.27 21.53
C GLY A 74 27.45 -3.29 21.86
N CYS A 75 26.38 -3.38 21.05
CA CYS A 75 25.39 -4.42 21.15
C CYS A 75 26.03 -5.79 20.88
N THR A 76 25.76 -6.75 21.76
CA THR A 76 26.15 -8.15 21.56
C THR A 76 24.91 -9.03 21.67
N GLN A 77 24.91 -10.15 20.96
CA GLN A 77 23.84 -11.12 20.98
C GLN A 77 24.41 -12.52 21.21
N ARG A 78 23.57 -13.42 21.74
CA ARG A 78 23.84 -14.85 21.83
C ARG A 78 22.56 -15.62 21.64
N VAL A 79 22.67 -16.86 21.19
CA VAL A 79 21.52 -17.75 20.98
C VAL A 79 21.49 -18.81 22.08
N LEU A 80 20.31 -19.08 22.60
CA LEU A 80 20.04 -20.20 23.51
C LEU A 80 19.59 -21.40 22.67
N VAL A 81 20.35 -22.49 22.70
CA VAL A 81 20.02 -23.75 22.02
C VAL A 81 20.03 -24.86 23.05
N ASN A 82 18.93 -25.60 23.19
CA ASN A 82 18.81 -26.72 24.14
C ASN A 82 19.29 -26.36 25.56
N SER A 83 18.82 -25.23 26.09
CA SER A 83 19.17 -24.72 27.42
C SER A 83 20.65 -24.32 27.61
N SER A 84 21.45 -24.32 26.54
CA SER A 84 22.85 -23.89 26.55
C SER A 84 23.03 -22.59 25.75
N PHE A 85 23.71 -21.61 26.34
CA PHE A 85 24.03 -20.36 25.66
C PHE A 85 25.27 -20.52 24.79
N LEU A 86 25.19 -20.07 23.54
CA LEU A 86 26.37 -19.87 22.71
C LEU A 86 27.15 -18.63 23.16
N ASN A 87 28.38 -18.51 22.67
CA ASN A 87 29.25 -17.36 22.92
C ASN A 87 28.61 -16.05 22.45
N TRP A 88 28.91 -14.97 23.16
CA TRP A 88 28.54 -13.62 22.75
C TRP A 88 29.16 -13.28 21.41
N GLN A 89 28.34 -12.72 20.52
CA GLN A 89 28.75 -12.24 19.21
C GLN A 89 28.38 -10.76 19.08
N PRO A 90 29.26 -9.91 18.52
CA PRO A 90 28.93 -8.52 18.27
C PRO A 90 27.82 -8.40 17.22
N VAL A 91 26.92 -7.45 17.42
CA VAL A 91 25.90 -7.06 16.44
C VAL A 91 26.46 -5.88 15.65
N THR A 92 26.81 -6.13 14.39
CA THR A 92 27.43 -5.12 13.50
C THR A 92 26.44 -4.51 12.50
N SER A 93 25.27 -5.13 12.35
CA SER A 93 24.22 -4.70 11.43
C SER A 93 22.84 -5.02 11.99
N GLY A 94 21.86 -4.34 11.45
CA GLY A 94 20.46 -4.54 11.71
C GLY A 94 19.88 -3.52 12.67
N VAL A 95 18.67 -3.10 12.37
CA VAL A 95 17.88 -2.26 13.23
C VAL A 95 16.94 -3.15 14.06
N PRO A 96 16.82 -2.95 15.39
CA PRO A 96 16.04 -3.86 16.23
C PRO A 96 14.57 -3.89 15.81
N GLN A 97 14.11 -5.06 15.35
CA GLN A 97 12.71 -5.26 14.98
C GLN A 97 11.82 -5.19 16.23
N GLY A 98 10.73 -4.42 16.16
CA GLY A 98 9.87 -4.15 17.32
C GLY A 98 10.33 -2.98 18.19
N SER A 99 11.46 -2.34 17.87
CA SER A 99 11.81 -1.05 18.51
C SER A 99 11.03 0.11 17.90
N ILE A 100 10.72 1.11 18.73
CA ILE A 100 10.04 2.34 18.31
C ILE A 100 10.89 3.12 17.30
N LEU A 101 12.22 3.16 17.52
CA LEU A 101 13.15 3.90 16.67
C LEU A 101 13.53 3.16 15.39
N GLY A 102 13.28 1.86 15.32
CA GLY A 102 13.80 1.05 14.24
C GLY A 102 13.33 1.49 12.85
N PRO A 103 12.02 1.70 12.66
CA PRO A 103 11.50 2.23 11.40
C PRO A 103 12.03 3.63 11.05
N THR A 104 12.26 4.48 12.05
CA THR A 104 12.83 5.83 11.84
C THR A 104 14.28 5.75 11.38
N LEU A 105 15.09 4.90 12.00
CA LEU A 105 16.49 4.68 11.59
C LEU A 105 16.58 4.11 10.18
N PHE A 106 15.68 3.19 9.83
CA PHE A 106 15.60 2.67 8.47
C PHE A 106 15.26 3.77 7.46
N ASN A 107 14.28 4.62 7.75
CA ASN A 107 13.92 5.76 6.90
C ASN A 107 15.07 6.77 6.71
N ILE A 108 15.89 6.99 7.74
CA ILE A 108 17.10 7.83 7.68
C ILE A 108 18.17 7.15 6.83
N PHE A 109 18.30 5.84 6.92
CA PHE A 109 19.27 5.08 6.13
C PHE A 109 18.96 5.10 4.63
N ILE A 110 17.69 4.91 4.24
CA ILE A 110 17.27 4.90 2.82
C ILE A 110 16.95 6.31 2.28
N SER A 111 17.32 7.38 2.99
CA SER A 111 16.85 8.72 2.67
C SER A 111 17.36 9.24 1.33
N ASP A 112 18.56 8.83 0.93
CA ASP A 112 19.29 9.20 -0.29
C ASP A 112 19.08 8.19 -1.44
N LEU A 113 18.25 7.16 -1.25
CA LEU A 113 18.00 6.13 -2.26
C LEU A 113 17.42 6.69 -3.57
N ASP A 114 16.70 7.81 -3.51
CA ASP A 114 16.12 8.51 -4.66
C ASP A 114 17.04 9.58 -5.27
N ASP A 115 18.26 9.76 -4.73
CA ASP A 115 19.18 10.77 -5.24
C ASP A 115 19.63 10.42 -6.67
N GLY A 116 19.35 11.34 -7.60
CA GLY A 116 19.68 11.19 -9.01
C GLY A 116 18.70 10.32 -9.81
N ILE A 117 17.67 9.73 -9.20
CA ILE A 117 16.67 8.94 -9.93
C ILE A 117 15.78 9.87 -10.76
N LYS A 118 15.66 9.59 -12.07
CA LYS A 118 14.88 10.40 -13.02
C LYS A 118 13.41 9.96 -13.05
N CYS A 119 13.18 8.65 -12.99
CA CYS A 119 11.86 8.04 -12.99
C CYS A 119 11.12 8.24 -11.66
N THR A 120 9.84 7.92 -11.62
CA THR A 120 9.05 8.07 -10.39
C THR A 120 9.38 6.93 -9.42
N LEU A 121 10.12 7.25 -8.36
CA LEU A 121 10.41 6.33 -7.25
C LEU A 121 9.48 6.59 -6.06
N MET A 122 8.95 5.53 -5.46
CA MET A 122 8.20 5.59 -4.21
C MET A 122 8.74 4.56 -3.22
N LYS A 123 9.03 5.01 -1.99
CA LYS A 123 9.64 4.21 -0.93
C LYS A 123 8.62 3.91 0.17
N SER A 124 8.51 2.64 0.56
CA SER A 124 7.64 2.21 1.66
C SER A 124 8.26 1.06 2.44
N ALA A 125 8.83 1.37 3.60
CA ALA A 125 9.56 0.39 4.40
C ALA A 125 10.62 -0.31 3.52
N ASP A 126 10.66 -1.64 3.56
CA ASP A 126 11.55 -2.50 2.77
C ASP A 126 11.17 -2.64 1.28
N GLY A 127 9.97 -2.17 0.89
CA GLY A 127 9.49 -2.19 -0.49
C GLY A 127 9.66 -0.85 -1.19
N THR A 128 10.31 -0.87 -2.35
CA THR A 128 10.50 0.30 -3.22
C THR A 128 9.89 0.02 -4.59
N LYS A 129 9.32 1.04 -5.23
CA LYS A 129 8.75 0.92 -6.57
C LYS A 129 9.32 2.01 -7.46
N LEU A 130 9.68 1.63 -8.66
CA LEU A 130 10.15 2.52 -9.71
C LEU A 130 9.20 2.41 -10.89
N SER A 131 8.65 3.53 -11.36
CA SER A 131 7.85 3.55 -12.60
C SER A 131 8.44 4.49 -13.63
N GLY A 132 8.52 4.00 -14.87
CA GLY A 132 9.02 4.75 -16.01
C GLY A 132 8.16 4.52 -17.26
N GLN A 133 8.08 5.53 -18.12
CA GLN A 133 7.48 5.41 -19.44
C GLN A 133 8.45 4.66 -20.37
N VAL A 134 7.95 3.68 -21.12
CA VAL A 134 8.77 2.74 -21.93
C VAL A 134 8.36 2.67 -23.40
N ASP A 135 7.50 3.61 -23.82
CA ASP A 135 7.08 3.78 -25.21
C ASP A 135 8.24 4.19 -26.12
N THR A 136 9.22 4.95 -25.62
CA THR A 136 10.41 5.35 -26.36
C THR A 136 11.66 4.56 -25.94
N SER A 137 12.66 4.49 -26.83
CA SER A 137 13.98 3.93 -26.48
C SER A 137 14.67 4.70 -25.35
N GLU A 138 14.51 6.02 -25.33
CA GLU A 138 15.04 6.89 -24.28
C GLU A 138 14.40 6.61 -22.91
N GLY A 139 13.07 6.43 -22.85
CA GLY A 139 12.37 6.09 -21.63
C GLY A 139 12.82 4.73 -21.07
N ARG A 140 13.01 3.75 -21.95
CA ARG A 140 13.57 2.44 -21.59
C ARG A 140 15.00 2.53 -21.06
N ALA A 141 15.85 3.30 -21.73
CA ALA A 141 17.22 3.53 -21.28
C ALA A 141 17.24 4.22 -19.91
N THR A 142 16.40 5.24 -19.72
CA THR A 142 16.27 5.98 -18.46
C THR A 142 15.85 5.07 -17.31
N LEU A 143 14.84 4.22 -17.52
CA LEU A 143 14.39 3.28 -16.50
C LEU A 143 15.49 2.27 -16.12
N GLN A 144 16.25 1.78 -17.09
CA GLN A 144 17.36 0.85 -16.85
C GLN A 144 18.57 1.54 -16.18
N GLU A 145 18.90 2.79 -16.55
CA GLU A 145 19.91 3.61 -15.86
C GLU A 145 19.56 3.80 -14.39
N ASP A 146 18.31 4.10 -14.08
CA ASP A 146 17.84 4.25 -12.70
C ASP A 146 17.89 2.92 -11.93
N LEU A 147 17.60 1.77 -12.56
CA LEU A 147 17.79 0.46 -11.94
C LEU A 147 19.26 0.14 -11.65
N ASP A 148 20.16 0.48 -12.58
CA ASP A 148 21.60 0.27 -12.40
C ASP A 148 22.12 1.15 -11.23
N ARG A 149 21.65 2.41 -11.13
CA ARG A 149 21.94 3.30 -9.98
C ARG A 149 21.43 2.74 -8.66
N LEU A 150 20.25 2.13 -8.63
CA LEU A 150 19.70 1.51 -7.43
C LEU A 150 20.51 0.28 -6.99
N GLU A 151 20.98 -0.55 -7.92
CA GLU A 151 21.89 -1.68 -7.63
C GLU A 151 23.25 -1.16 -7.11
N GLU A 152 23.82 -0.12 -7.72
CA GLU A 152 25.04 0.54 -7.24
C GLU A 152 24.89 1.10 -5.83
N TRP A 153 23.77 1.80 -5.56
CA TRP A 153 23.44 2.29 -4.22
C TRP A 153 23.35 1.14 -3.23
N ALA A 154 22.71 0.03 -3.59
CA ALA A 154 22.58 -1.13 -2.71
C ALA A 154 23.96 -1.72 -2.38
N ASN A 155 24.82 -1.89 -3.38
CA ASN A 155 26.19 -2.37 -3.20
C ASN A 155 27.02 -1.44 -2.29
N LYS A 156 26.96 -0.13 -2.51
CA LYS A 156 27.66 0.87 -1.69
C LYS A 156 27.19 0.86 -0.24
N ASN A 157 25.90 0.62 -0.02
CA ASN A 157 25.29 0.61 1.30
C ASN A 157 25.24 -0.78 1.96
N LEU A 158 25.94 -1.77 1.39
CA LEU A 158 25.98 -3.17 1.86
C LEU A 158 24.60 -3.82 1.97
N MET A 159 23.67 -3.40 1.13
CA MET A 159 22.32 -3.94 0.99
C MET A 159 22.27 -4.85 -0.22
N LYS A 160 21.30 -5.76 -0.24
CA LYS A 160 21.10 -6.69 -1.36
C LYS A 160 19.64 -6.77 -1.72
N PHE A 161 19.30 -6.63 -3.00
CA PHE A 161 17.94 -6.90 -3.47
C PHE A 161 17.65 -8.40 -3.48
N ASN A 162 16.42 -8.75 -3.11
CA ASN A 162 15.86 -10.07 -3.33
C ASN A 162 15.35 -10.17 -4.77
N LYS A 163 16.26 -10.50 -5.69
CA LYS A 163 15.99 -10.49 -7.13
C LYS A 163 14.83 -11.42 -7.54
N ASP A 164 14.57 -12.48 -6.78
CA ASP A 164 13.46 -13.42 -7.03
C ASP A 164 12.09 -12.80 -6.72
N LYS A 165 12.05 -11.90 -5.73
CA LYS A 165 10.85 -11.14 -5.36
C LYS A 165 10.68 -9.86 -6.16
N CYS A 166 11.74 -9.35 -6.78
CA CYS A 166 11.63 -8.21 -7.69
C CYS A 166 10.86 -8.63 -8.95
N LYS A 167 9.86 -7.83 -9.35
CA LYS A 167 8.99 -8.11 -10.49
C LYS A 167 8.73 -6.85 -11.30
N VAL A 168 8.53 -7.04 -12.61
CA VAL A 168 8.11 -5.98 -13.52
C VAL A 168 6.64 -6.17 -13.87
N LEU A 169 5.85 -5.12 -13.70
CA LEU A 169 4.47 -5.04 -14.17
C LEU A 169 4.39 -4.07 -15.34
N CYS A 170 4.09 -4.62 -16.52
CA CYS A 170 3.95 -3.86 -17.76
C CYS A 170 2.50 -3.38 -17.93
N LEU A 171 2.31 -2.08 -18.09
CA LEU A 171 1.02 -1.41 -18.27
C LEU A 171 0.97 -0.66 -19.61
N GLY A 172 -0.24 -0.53 -20.16
CA GLY A 172 -0.50 0.14 -21.44
C GLY A 172 -0.79 -0.85 -22.58
N LYS A 173 -1.71 -0.47 -23.47
CA LYS A 173 -2.24 -1.36 -24.54
C LYS A 173 -1.18 -1.79 -25.56
N HIS A 174 -0.20 -0.94 -25.81
CA HIS A 174 0.88 -1.16 -26.77
C HIS A 174 2.24 -1.30 -26.08
N ASN A 175 2.26 -1.86 -24.87
CA ASN A 175 3.50 -2.04 -24.14
C ASN A 175 4.36 -3.12 -24.83
N PRO A 176 5.63 -2.81 -25.17
CA PRO A 176 6.52 -3.75 -25.85
C PRO A 176 6.99 -4.93 -24.99
N GLY A 177 6.72 -4.93 -23.68
CA GLY A 177 7.12 -6.02 -22.77
C GLY A 177 8.63 -6.12 -22.61
N VAL A 178 9.30 -4.98 -22.45
CA VAL A 178 10.77 -4.92 -22.37
C VAL A 178 11.25 -5.59 -21.09
N GLN A 179 12.30 -6.39 -21.22
CA GLN A 179 12.96 -6.99 -20.08
C GLN A 179 13.94 -6.00 -19.45
N HIS A 180 13.87 -5.92 -18.13
CA HIS A 180 14.78 -5.10 -17.32
C HIS A 180 15.67 -6.01 -16.50
N ARG A 181 16.88 -5.55 -16.19
CA ARG A 181 17.83 -6.28 -15.35
C ARG A 181 18.20 -5.49 -14.10
N LEU A 182 18.54 -6.22 -13.05
CA LEU A 182 19.10 -5.68 -11.82
C LEU A 182 20.49 -6.31 -11.61
N GLY A 183 21.54 -5.54 -11.88
CA GLY A 183 22.89 -6.09 -12.04
C GLY A 183 22.95 -7.08 -13.20
N SER A 184 23.37 -8.33 -12.92
CA SER A 184 23.44 -9.41 -13.92
C SER A 184 22.16 -10.24 -14.07
N THR A 185 21.10 -9.96 -13.31
CA THR A 185 19.90 -10.80 -13.26
C THR A 185 18.74 -10.14 -13.98
N TRP A 186 18.09 -10.86 -14.90
CA TRP A 186 16.87 -10.43 -15.56
C TRP A 186 15.67 -10.53 -14.61
N LEU A 187 14.87 -9.48 -14.53
CA LEU A 187 13.68 -9.45 -13.70
C LEU A 187 12.53 -10.17 -14.40
N GLY A 188 11.79 -10.98 -13.63
CA GLY A 188 10.59 -11.63 -14.13
C GLY A 188 9.45 -10.64 -14.34
N SER A 189 8.70 -10.80 -15.42
CA SER A 189 7.45 -10.08 -15.62
C SER A 189 6.29 -10.73 -14.84
N SER A 190 5.35 -9.91 -14.39
CA SER A 190 4.15 -10.31 -13.68
C SER A 190 2.95 -9.56 -14.27
N SER A 191 1.80 -10.22 -14.38
CA SER A 191 0.54 -9.58 -14.75
C SER A 191 -0.28 -9.12 -13.54
N VAL A 192 0.09 -9.60 -12.35
CA VAL A 192 -0.61 -9.43 -11.07
C VAL A 192 0.44 -9.23 -9.99
N GLU A 193 0.53 -8.03 -9.41
CA GLU A 193 1.48 -7.78 -8.32
C GLU A 193 0.78 -7.25 -7.07
N ARG A 194 1.22 -7.71 -5.90
CA ARG A 194 0.67 -7.24 -4.63
C ARG A 194 1.49 -6.07 -4.11
N ASP A 195 0.79 -4.99 -3.83
CA ASP A 195 1.32 -3.75 -3.32
C ASP A 195 0.57 -3.27 -2.06
N LEU A 196 1.27 -3.19 -0.93
CA LEU A 196 0.74 -2.73 0.36
C LEU A 196 -0.61 -3.37 0.75
N GLU A 197 -0.72 -4.68 0.51
CA GLU A 197 -1.91 -5.53 0.67
C GLU A 197 -3.03 -5.37 -0.39
N SER A 198 -2.90 -4.44 -1.33
CA SER A 198 -3.72 -4.36 -2.54
C SER A 198 -3.09 -5.21 -3.66
N TRP A 199 -3.88 -5.87 -4.47
CA TRP A 199 -3.49 -6.59 -5.68
C TRP A 199 -3.74 -5.74 -6.91
N TRP A 200 -2.66 -5.30 -7.55
CA TRP A 200 -2.78 -4.61 -8.83
C TRP A 200 -2.68 -5.59 -9.99
N THR A 201 -3.60 -5.44 -10.94
CA THR A 201 -3.63 -6.23 -12.16
C THR A 201 -3.93 -5.34 -13.35
N THR A 202 -3.43 -5.75 -14.52
CA THR A 202 -3.86 -5.20 -15.82
C THR A 202 -5.38 -5.34 -16.05
N SER A 203 -6.06 -6.22 -15.29
CA SER A 203 -7.51 -6.40 -15.24
C SER A 203 -8.10 -5.91 -13.90
N SER A 204 -9.21 -5.18 -13.87
CA SER A 204 -9.71 -4.48 -12.66
C SER A 204 -10.27 -5.35 -11.51
N MET A 205 -10.16 -6.69 -11.58
CA MET A 205 -10.93 -7.62 -10.74
C MET A 205 -10.18 -8.28 -9.57
N SER A 206 -8.85 -8.20 -9.49
CA SER A 206 -8.10 -9.07 -8.57
C SER A 206 -8.19 -8.65 -7.10
N ASP A 207 -8.19 -7.34 -6.83
CA ASP A 207 -8.30 -6.73 -5.50
C ASP A 207 -9.53 -7.20 -4.73
N GLN A 208 -10.72 -7.01 -5.30
CA GLN A 208 -11.98 -7.29 -4.60
C GLN A 208 -12.14 -8.79 -4.36
N CYS A 209 -11.64 -9.60 -5.28
CA CYS A 209 -11.60 -11.05 -5.13
C CYS A 209 -10.70 -11.47 -3.98
N ALA A 210 -9.51 -10.88 -3.86
CA ALA A 210 -8.56 -11.20 -2.80
C ALA A 210 -9.04 -10.75 -1.42
N ALA A 211 -9.56 -9.52 -1.32
CA ALA A 211 -10.19 -8.99 -0.11
C ALA A 211 -11.32 -9.92 0.38
N ALA A 212 -12.25 -10.27 -0.53
CA ALA A 212 -13.35 -11.18 -0.22
C ALA A 212 -12.85 -12.57 0.24
N LYS A 213 -11.81 -13.11 -0.40
CA LYS A 213 -11.22 -14.42 -0.03
C LYS A 213 -10.56 -14.37 1.36
N LYS A 214 -9.78 -13.34 1.67
CA LYS A 214 -9.10 -13.16 2.97
C LYS A 214 -10.14 -13.00 4.08
N ALA A 215 -11.11 -12.10 3.89
CA ALA A 215 -12.20 -11.88 4.83
C ALA A 215 -13.04 -13.15 5.04
N SER A 216 -13.38 -13.88 3.97
CA SER A 216 -14.12 -15.16 4.07
C SER A 216 -13.36 -16.23 4.85
N ARG A 217 -12.03 -16.27 4.74
CA ARG A 217 -11.20 -17.21 5.51
C ARG A 217 -11.26 -16.89 7.00
N VAL A 218 -11.08 -15.62 7.37
CA VAL A 218 -11.18 -15.16 8.76
C VAL A 218 -12.58 -15.44 9.33
N LEU A 219 -13.62 -15.11 8.56
CA LEU A 219 -14.99 -15.41 8.94
C LEU A 219 -15.23 -16.92 9.12
N GLY A 220 -14.63 -17.75 8.27
CA GLY A 220 -14.66 -19.20 8.40
C GLY A 220 -13.98 -19.71 9.68
N CYS A 221 -12.87 -19.10 10.09
CA CYS A 221 -12.21 -19.39 11.36
C CYS A 221 -13.09 -19.02 12.55
N ILE A 222 -13.72 -17.85 12.53
CA ILE A 222 -14.69 -17.42 13.57
C ILE A 222 -15.84 -18.42 13.66
N ASN A 223 -16.41 -18.81 12.50
CA ASN A 223 -17.52 -19.75 12.47
C ASN A 223 -17.17 -21.13 13.04
N LYS A 224 -15.93 -21.59 12.86
CA LYS A 224 -15.48 -22.88 13.40
C LYS A 224 -15.02 -22.80 14.85
N GLY A 225 -14.41 -21.69 15.25
CA GLY A 225 -13.79 -21.52 16.57
C GLY A 225 -14.74 -21.05 17.66
N ILE A 226 -15.89 -20.46 17.31
CA ILE A 226 -16.85 -19.92 18.28
C ILE A 226 -18.16 -20.70 18.21
N THR A 227 -18.49 -21.33 19.33
CA THR A 227 -19.68 -22.17 19.49
C THR A 227 -20.93 -21.34 19.73
N SER A 228 -20.84 -20.27 20.53
CA SER A 228 -21.96 -19.33 20.73
C SER A 228 -22.30 -18.65 19.40
N ARG A 229 -23.60 -18.41 19.21
CA ARG A 229 -24.17 -17.66 18.09
C ARG A 229 -24.95 -16.44 18.57
N ASP A 230 -24.73 -16.05 19.82
CA ASP A 230 -25.41 -14.93 20.43
C ASP A 230 -24.92 -13.60 19.86
N LYS A 231 -25.62 -12.52 20.22
CA LYS A 231 -25.25 -11.16 19.85
C LYS A 231 -23.83 -10.78 20.29
N GLU A 232 -23.23 -11.51 21.22
CA GLU A 232 -21.83 -11.34 21.67
C GLU A 232 -20.78 -11.65 20.59
N VAL A 233 -21.15 -12.36 19.52
CA VAL A 233 -20.26 -12.64 18.38
C VAL A 233 -20.21 -11.47 17.38
N ILE A 234 -21.20 -10.56 17.44
CA ILE A 234 -21.34 -9.41 16.53
C ILE A 234 -20.09 -8.52 16.50
N PRO A 235 -19.43 -8.18 17.62
CA PRO A 235 -18.25 -7.30 17.63
C PRO A 235 -17.04 -7.88 16.87
N LEU A 236 -16.99 -9.20 16.64
CA LEU A 236 -15.86 -9.83 15.96
C LEU A 236 -15.84 -9.54 14.46
N TYR A 237 -17.00 -9.32 13.84
CA TYR A 237 -17.05 -8.98 12.43
C TYR A 237 -16.38 -7.62 12.13
N PRO A 238 -16.77 -6.50 12.78
CA PRO A 238 -16.11 -5.21 12.58
C PRO A 238 -14.63 -5.19 12.92
N VAL A 239 -14.18 -6.02 13.87
CA VAL A 239 -12.80 -6.02 14.35
C VAL A 239 -11.87 -6.89 13.51
N LEU A 240 -12.32 -8.07 13.07
CA LEU A 240 -11.44 -9.06 12.43
C LEU A 240 -11.71 -9.25 10.94
N VAL A 241 -12.97 -9.11 10.50
CA VAL A 241 -13.37 -9.42 9.11
C VAL A 241 -13.47 -8.15 8.27
N ARG A 242 -14.19 -7.15 8.79
CA ARG A 242 -14.44 -5.88 8.10
C ARG A 242 -13.17 -5.13 7.68
N PRO A 243 -12.07 -5.10 8.46
CA PRO A 243 -10.85 -4.41 8.03
C PRO A 243 -10.29 -4.98 6.72
N HIS A 244 -10.42 -6.28 6.48
CA HIS A 244 -9.99 -6.90 5.22
C HIS A 244 -10.89 -6.55 4.01
N LEU A 245 -12.11 -6.06 4.25
CA LEU A 245 -13.06 -5.66 3.21
C LEU A 245 -13.01 -4.16 2.91
N GLU A 246 -12.53 -3.34 3.85
CA GLU A 246 -12.53 -1.88 3.75
C GLU A 246 -11.15 -1.25 3.66
N TYR A 247 -10.08 -1.98 4.01
CA TYR A 247 -8.73 -1.45 3.91
C TYR A 247 -8.38 -1.09 2.46
N GLY A 248 -8.01 0.18 2.25
CA GLY A 248 -7.62 0.69 0.94
C GLY A 248 -8.77 0.86 -0.05
N VAL A 249 -10.03 0.78 0.38
CA VAL A 249 -11.17 0.71 -0.54
C VAL A 249 -11.35 1.97 -1.41
N GLN A 250 -10.88 3.13 -0.95
CA GLN A 250 -10.85 4.37 -1.74
C GLN A 250 -9.93 4.25 -2.96
N PHE A 251 -8.96 3.33 -2.92
CA PHE A 251 -8.05 3.07 -4.02
C PHE A 251 -8.61 2.02 -5.01
N TRP A 252 -9.17 0.91 -4.53
CA TRP A 252 -9.58 -0.21 -5.39
C TRP A 252 -11.11 -0.38 -5.57
N SER A 253 -11.91 0.61 -5.16
CA SER A 253 -13.38 0.56 -5.13
C SER A 253 -13.99 -0.14 -6.36
N PRO A 254 -14.84 -1.17 -6.18
CA PRO A 254 -15.38 -1.96 -7.29
C PRO A 254 -16.23 -1.11 -8.25
N PRO A 255 -15.93 -1.10 -9.56
CA PRO A 255 -16.75 -0.38 -10.53
C PRO A 255 -18.03 -1.14 -10.91
N TYR A 256 -18.05 -2.47 -10.76
CA TYR A 256 -19.18 -3.31 -11.17
C TYR A 256 -20.02 -3.79 -9.99
N LYS A 257 -21.35 -3.83 -10.18
CA LYS A 257 -22.28 -4.30 -9.13
C LYS A 257 -21.98 -5.73 -8.68
N LYS A 258 -21.58 -6.62 -9.60
CA LYS A 258 -21.17 -8.01 -9.27
C LYS A 258 -20.04 -8.08 -8.23
N ASP A 259 -19.12 -7.12 -8.24
CA ASP A 259 -17.96 -7.09 -7.35
C ASP A 259 -18.32 -6.44 -6.01
N VAL A 260 -19.17 -5.40 -6.04
CA VAL A 260 -19.86 -4.89 -4.84
C VAL A 260 -20.58 -6.03 -4.12
N ASP A 261 -21.43 -6.77 -4.84
CA ASP A 261 -22.19 -7.89 -4.29
C ASP A 261 -21.30 -9.01 -3.75
N ARG A 262 -20.11 -9.21 -4.34
CA ARG A 262 -19.13 -10.17 -3.84
C ARG A 262 -18.63 -9.80 -2.45
N LEU A 263 -18.35 -8.53 -2.19
CA LEU A 263 -17.93 -8.05 -0.87
C LEU A 263 -19.09 -8.11 0.12
N GLU A 264 -20.26 -7.63 -0.29
CA GLU A 264 -21.49 -7.65 0.54
C GLU A 264 -21.89 -9.07 0.94
N ARG A 265 -21.64 -10.08 0.10
CA ARG A 265 -21.87 -11.50 0.45
C ARG A 265 -21.08 -11.94 1.68
N VAL A 266 -19.88 -11.42 1.91
CA VAL A 266 -19.08 -11.74 3.11
C VAL A 266 -19.76 -11.14 4.36
N GLN A 267 -20.21 -9.89 4.28
CA GLN A 267 -20.94 -9.24 5.36
C GLN A 267 -22.27 -9.95 5.65
N ARG A 268 -23.05 -10.29 4.62
CA ARG A 268 -24.31 -11.05 4.73
C ARG A 268 -24.11 -12.40 5.40
N ARG A 269 -23.01 -13.09 5.08
CA ARG A 269 -22.69 -14.36 5.72
C ARG A 269 -22.39 -14.17 7.21
N ALA A 270 -21.69 -13.09 7.58
CA ALA A 270 -21.41 -12.77 8.97
C ALA A 270 -22.69 -12.45 9.75
N THR A 271 -23.62 -11.67 9.18
CA THR A 271 -24.87 -11.34 9.87
C THR A 271 -25.74 -12.56 10.12
N ARG A 272 -25.82 -13.49 9.15
CA ARG A 272 -26.60 -14.74 9.28
C ARG A 272 -26.04 -15.74 10.28
N MET A 273 -24.79 -15.58 10.72
CA MET A 273 -24.22 -16.46 11.76
C MET A 273 -24.82 -16.19 13.14
N VAL A 274 -25.44 -15.03 13.35
CA VAL A 274 -26.05 -14.66 14.62
C VAL A 274 -27.44 -15.26 14.72
N GLN A 275 -27.72 -15.93 15.84
CA GLN A 275 -29.02 -16.54 16.12
C GLN A 275 -30.14 -15.50 16.06
N GLY A 276 -31.26 -15.86 15.44
CA GLY A 276 -32.41 -14.96 15.26
C GLY A 276 -32.30 -13.98 14.09
N LEU A 277 -31.12 -13.80 13.48
CA LEU A 277 -30.93 -12.89 12.34
C LEU A 277 -30.84 -13.62 10.98
N GLY A 278 -30.82 -14.96 10.99
CA GLY A 278 -30.66 -15.77 9.78
C GLY A 278 -31.82 -15.68 8.78
N SER A 279 -33.04 -15.41 9.26
CA SER A 279 -34.26 -15.30 8.45
C SER A 279 -34.58 -13.87 8.00
N LEU A 280 -33.91 -12.86 8.56
CA LEU A 280 -34.19 -11.46 8.25
C LEU A 280 -33.66 -11.07 6.86
N PRO A 281 -34.34 -10.11 6.19
CA PRO A 281 -33.75 -9.39 5.07
C PRO A 281 -32.40 -8.79 5.45
N CYS A 282 -31.48 -8.75 4.48
CA CYS A 282 -30.09 -8.32 4.71
C CYS A 282 -30.00 -6.94 5.39
N GLU A 283 -30.79 -5.97 4.93
CA GLU A 283 -30.73 -4.60 5.45
C GLU A 283 -31.26 -4.50 6.88
N GLU A 284 -32.29 -5.26 7.21
CA GLU A 284 -32.86 -5.30 8.56
C GLU A 284 -31.91 -5.98 9.54
N GLY A 285 -31.29 -7.09 9.14
CA GLY A 285 -30.26 -7.75 9.93
C GLY A 285 -29.03 -6.86 10.17
N LEU A 286 -28.68 -5.98 9.22
CA LEU A 286 -27.61 -4.99 9.41
C LEU A 286 -28.03 -3.88 10.38
N ARG A 287 -29.26 -3.38 10.28
CA ARG A 287 -29.80 -2.36 11.21
C ARG A 287 -29.85 -2.86 12.66
N GLU A 288 -30.31 -4.09 12.87
CA GLU A 288 -30.33 -4.76 14.19
C GLU A 288 -28.93 -4.87 14.83
N GLN A 289 -27.88 -4.90 14.01
CA GLN A 289 -26.48 -4.95 14.46
C GLN A 289 -25.81 -3.57 14.49
N GLY A 290 -26.53 -2.49 14.17
CA GLY A 290 -25.95 -1.14 14.07
C GLY A 290 -24.90 -1.01 12.96
N LEU A 291 -24.96 -1.84 11.92
CA LEU A 291 -24.00 -1.85 10.82
C LEU A 291 -24.58 -1.18 9.56
N PHE A 292 -23.73 -0.44 8.85
CA PHE A 292 -24.01 -0.02 7.47
C PHE A 292 -23.57 -1.10 6.48
N SER A 293 -24.14 -1.06 5.27
CA SER A 293 -23.59 -1.81 4.14
C SER A 293 -22.16 -1.35 3.84
N LEU A 294 -21.35 -2.22 3.22
CA LEU A 294 -20.01 -1.81 2.79
C LEU A 294 -20.11 -0.73 1.70
N GLU A 295 -21.15 -0.76 0.87
CA GLU A 295 -21.39 0.26 -0.16
C GLU A 295 -21.59 1.65 0.45
N LYS A 296 -22.45 1.77 1.46
CA LYS A 296 -22.64 3.03 2.18
C LYS A 296 -21.37 3.47 2.92
N SER A 297 -20.61 2.52 3.46
CA SER A 297 -19.35 2.80 4.15
C SER A 297 -18.29 3.34 3.19
N ARG A 298 -18.21 2.83 1.96
CA ARG A 298 -17.36 3.36 0.88
C ARG A 298 -17.76 4.78 0.47
N LEU A 299 -19.05 5.00 0.19
CA LEU A 299 -19.57 6.32 -0.20
C LEU A 299 -19.30 7.39 0.86
N ARG A 300 -19.26 7.01 2.14
CA ARG A 300 -18.87 7.91 3.24
C ARG A 300 -17.35 8.09 3.34
N GLY A 301 -16.56 7.07 3.00
CA GLY A 301 -15.10 7.09 3.08
C GLY A 301 -14.42 8.04 2.10
N ASP A 302 -14.98 8.21 0.90
CA ASP A 302 -14.40 9.09 -0.13
C ASP A 302 -14.42 10.57 0.31
N PRO A 303 -15.57 11.16 0.73
CA PRO A 303 -15.61 12.54 1.23
C PRO A 303 -14.72 12.79 2.45
N ILE A 304 -14.59 11.81 3.36
CA ILE A 304 -13.71 11.93 4.53
C ILE A 304 -12.25 12.04 4.08
N THR A 305 -11.84 11.19 3.14
CA THR A 305 -10.48 11.23 2.58
C THR A 305 -10.19 12.58 1.92
N VAL A 306 -11.13 13.08 1.11
CA VAL A 306 -11.03 14.38 0.46
C VAL A 306 -10.93 15.50 1.48
N PHE A 307 -11.80 15.52 2.50
CA PHE A 307 -11.78 16.54 3.55
C PHE A 307 -10.46 16.54 4.32
N GLN A 308 -9.96 15.37 4.72
CA GLN A 308 -8.67 15.25 5.41
C GLN A 308 -7.51 15.77 4.54
N HIS A 309 -7.57 15.53 3.23
CA HIS A 309 -6.59 16.07 2.30
C HIS A 309 -6.66 17.61 2.22
N LEU A 310 -7.87 18.17 2.03
CA LEU A 310 -8.09 19.61 1.96
C LEU A 310 -7.68 20.35 3.24
N LYS A 311 -7.83 19.71 4.41
CA LYS A 311 -7.40 20.26 5.70
C LYS A 311 -5.91 20.10 5.98
N GLY A 312 -5.12 19.60 5.02
CA GLY A 312 -3.68 19.39 5.21
C GLY A 312 -3.34 18.32 6.26
N SER A 313 -4.28 17.42 6.57
CA SER A 313 -4.02 16.30 7.49
C SER A 313 -3.03 15.29 6.90
N TYR A 314 -2.87 15.30 5.58
CA TYR A 314 -1.83 14.58 4.85
C TYR A 314 -0.75 15.56 4.36
N LYS A 315 0.52 15.19 4.49
CA LYS A 315 1.62 15.99 3.93
C LYS A 315 1.57 15.94 2.40
N GLU A 316 1.73 17.10 1.76
CA GLU A 316 1.66 17.35 0.31
C GLU A 316 2.01 16.12 -0.56
N THR A 317 0.96 15.46 -1.04
CA THR A 317 0.98 14.71 -2.29
C THR A 317 0.32 15.59 -3.34
N PRO A 318 0.89 15.76 -4.55
CA PRO A 318 0.30 16.60 -5.59
C PRO A 318 -0.99 15.94 -6.09
N PHE A 319 -2.10 16.20 -5.40
CA PHE A 319 -3.38 15.50 -5.57
C PHE A 319 -4.43 16.36 -6.28
N LEU A 320 -4.25 17.69 -6.37
CA LEU A 320 -5.29 18.60 -6.85
C LEU A 320 -4.80 19.64 -7.86
N GLN A 321 -4.14 19.20 -8.93
CA GLN A 321 -4.14 19.98 -10.18
C GLN A 321 -4.91 19.18 -11.24
N GLY A 322 -6.24 19.31 -11.25
CA GLY A 322 -7.07 18.95 -12.41
C GLY A 322 -7.82 17.61 -12.41
N VAL A 323 -8.10 16.98 -11.27
CA VAL A 323 -8.79 15.66 -11.26
C VAL A 323 -10.31 15.81 -11.40
N THR A 324 -10.86 15.40 -12.54
CA THR A 324 -12.24 14.92 -12.65
C THR A 324 -12.23 13.41 -12.43
N TRP A 325 -12.86 12.92 -11.36
CA TRP A 325 -13.02 11.49 -11.12
C TRP A 325 -14.02 10.91 -12.12
N LYS A 326 -13.55 10.45 -13.29
CA LYS A 326 -14.32 9.47 -14.07
C LYS A 326 -14.13 8.11 -13.44
N ARG A 327 -15.14 7.62 -12.71
CA ARG A 327 -15.27 6.17 -12.41
C ARG A 327 -15.04 5.42 -13.72
N ARG A 328 -14.13 4.46 -13.76
CA ARG A 328 -13.89 3.62 -14.95
C ARG A 328 -15.20 2.99 -15.42
N GLY A 329 -15.82 3.63 -16.41
CA GLY A 329 -16.83 3.07 -17.30
C GLY A 329 -16.18 2.84 -18.64
N ILE A 330 -15.70 1.62 -18.88
CA ILE A 330 -15.38 1.19 -20.25
C ILE A 330 -16.72 0.75 -20.86
N MET A 331 -17.42 1.68 -21.50
CA MET A 331 -18.06 1.55 -22.83
C MET A 331 -18.93 2.77 -23.11
N GLY A 332 -18.90 3.21 -24.37
CA GLY A 332 -19.62 4.38 -24.84
C GLY A 332 -21.13 4.25 -24.65
N ALA A 333 -21.70 5.27 -24.03
CA ALA A 333 -23.05 5.73 -24.28
C ALA A 333 -22.99 7.24 -24.05
N SER A 334 -23.24 8.00 -25.11
CA SER A 334 -23.62 9.39 -25.03
C SER A 334 -24.86 9.50 -24.16
N ASP A 335 -24.81 10.23 -23.05
CA ASP A 335 -26.04 10.73 -22.43
C ASP A 335 -25.75 12.08 -21.77
N SER A 336 -26.40 13.08 -22.36
CA SER A 336 -26.58 14.45 -21.91
C SER A 336 -27.21 14.49 -20.52
N TRP A 337 -26.53 15.11 -19.57
CA TRP A 337 -27.15 15.51 -18.30
C TRP A 337 -27.66 16.93 -18.46
N GLY A 338 -28.99 17.05 -18.55
CA GLY A 338 -29.69 18.32 -18.50
C GLY A 338 -29.60 18.95 -17.13
N ASP A 339 -29.43 20.26 -17.13
CA ASP A 339 -29.56 21.13 -15.97
C ASP A 339 -30.92 20.92 -15.29
N SER A 340 -30.90 20.72 -13.98
CA SER A 340 -32.07 21.00 -13.13
C SER A 340 -31.60 21.56 -11.80
N ASP A 341 -32.13 22.75 -11.53
CA ASP A 341 -31.84 23.67 -10.45
C ASP A 341 -31.93 23.05 -9.05
N TRP A 342 -30.97 23.40 -8.19
CA TRP A 342 -31.11 23.37 -6.74
C TRP A 342 -31.07 24.80 -6.23
N THR A 343 -32.20 25.51 -6.27
CA THR A 343 -32.38 26.75 -5.53
C THR A 343 -32.71 26.43 -4.07
N GLN A 344 -31.92 27.06 -3.18
CA GLN A 344 -32.03 27.01 -1.73
C GLN A 344 -33.29 27.75 -1.26
N GLU A 345 -34.04 27.18 -0.32
CA GLU A 345 -34.87 27.94 0.62
C GLU A 345 -34.20 27.90 2.00
N GLU A 346 -33.57 29.01 2.36
CA GLU A 346 -33.19 29.33 3.73
C GLU A 346 -34.43 29.87 4.47
N ASN A 347 -34.78 29.26 5.60
CA ASN A 347 -35.67 29.86 6.59
C ASN A 347 -35.11 29.58 7.99
N PHE A 348 -34.44 30.59 8.56
CA PHE A 348 -34.25 30.74 10.00
C PHE A 348 -34.80 32.11 10.38
N SER A 349 -35.98 32.12 10.99
CA SER A 349 -36.54 33.29 11.68
C SER A 349 -35.95 33.41 13.09
N GLN A 350 -35.74 34.66 13.53
CA GLN A 350 -35.82 35.02 14.96
C GLN A 350 -37.27 35.12 15.39
#